data_AF-A0A7W8EMU8-F1
#
_entry.id   AF-A0A7W8EMU8-F1
#
_cell.length_a   1.000
_cell.length_b   1.000
_cell.length_c   1.000
_cell.angle_alpha   90.00
_cell.angle_beta   90.00
_cell.angle_gamma   90.00
#
_symmetry.space_group_name_H-M   'P 1'
#
loop_
_entity.id
_entity.type
_entity.pdbx_description
1 polymer ?
#
loop_
_entity_poly.entity_id
_entity_poly.type
_entity_poly.pdbx_seq_one_letter_code
_entity_poly.pdbx_strand_id
1 'polypeptide(L)' 'MTIPERDRRAAITSAMLAATRGLPATTCPYDPGGDPVQTALAVLWLRAYLRLLGRA' A
#
# COMPACT_ATOMS: atom_id res chain seq x y z
N MET A 1 -14.22 12.47 0.19
CA MET A 1 -12.83 12.95 0.21
C MET A 1 -12.06 12.25 -0.88
N THR A 2 -11.36 12.98 -1.75
CA THR A 2 -10.64 12.39 -2.90
C THR A 2 -9.17 12.28 -2.54
N ILE A 3 -8.63 11.06 -2.59
CA ILE A 3 -7.18 10.83 -2.42
C ILE A 3 -6.47 11.38 -3.67
N PRO A 4 -5.42 12.21 -3.51
CA PRO A 4 -4.63 12.68 -4.64
C PRO A 4 -4.06 11.50 -5.45
N GLU A 5 -4.12 11.60 -6.78
CA GLU A 5 -3.61 10.55 -7.68
C GLU A 5 -2.12 10.25 -7.43
N ARG A 6 -1.34 11.27 -7.03
CA ARG A 6 0.07 11.12 -6.63
C ARG A 6 0.22 10.14 -5.48
N ASP A 7 -0.58 10.28 -4.42
CA ASP A 7 -0.48 9.44 -3.22
C ASP A 7 -0.97 8.03 -3.51
N ARG A 8 -2.02 7.91 -4.33
CA ARG A 8 -2.49 6.62 -4.84
C ARG A 8 -1.39 5.85 -5.58
N ARG A 9 -0.69 6.51 -6.50
CA ARG A 9 0.44 5.91 -7.23
C ARG A 9 1.60 5.56 -6.31
N ALA A 10 1.94 6.44 -5.38
CA ALA A 10 3.00 6.20 -4.40
C ALA A 10 2.71 4.95 -3.54
N ALA A 11 1.46 4.78 -3.10
CA ALA A 11 1.04 3.61 -2.33
C ALA A 11 1.19 2.31 -3.14
N ILE A 12 0.75 2.30 -4.39
CA ILE A 12 0.85 1.12 -5.26
C ILE A 12 2.32 0.78 -5.55
N THR A 13 3.13 1.77 -5.95
CA THR A 13 4.53 1.55 -6.31
C THR A 13 5.35 1.06 -5.12
N SER A 14 5.16 1.66 -3.94
CA SER A 14 5.86 1.23 -2.74
C SER A 14 5.44 -0.17 -2.28
N ALA A 15 4.16 -0.54 -2.42
CA ALA A 15 3.67 -1.88 -2.13
C ALA A 15 4.31 -2.94 -3.04
N MET A 16 4.34 -2.67 -4.35
CA MET A 16 4.99 -3.57 -5.31
C MET A 16 6.48 -3.73 -5.00
N LEU A 17 7.17 -2.64 -4.68
CA LEU A 17 8.58 -2.66 -4.33
C LEU A 17 8.87 -3.46 -3.04
N ALA A 18 7.99 -3.35 -2.04
CA ALA A 18 8.12 -4.14 -0.82
C ALA A 18 7.92 -5.63 -1.09
N ALA A 19 6.90 -5.98 -1.89
CA ALA A 19 6.63 -7.36 -2.26
C ALA A 19 7.77 -7.98 -3.11
N THR A 20 8.30 -7.27 -4.11
CA THR A 20 9.44 -7.78 -4.91
C THR A 20 10.71 -7.97 -4.10
N ARG A 21 10.88 -7.20 -3.01
CA ARG A 21 12.01 -7.31 -2.09
C ARG A 21 11.78 -8.32 -0.95
N GLY A 22 10.63 -8.98 -0.90
CA GLY A 22 10.30 -9.91 0.19
C GLY A 22 10.19 -9.23 1.56
N LEU A 23 9.92 -7.92 1.60
CA LEU A 23 9.70 -7.20 2.86
C LEU A 23 8.34 -7.59 3.45
N PRO A 24 8.20 -7.66 4.78
CA PRO A 24 6.93 -8.04 5.41
C PRO A 24 5.86 -6.95 5.24
N ALA A 25 4.59 -7.34 5.23
CA ALA A 25 3.46 -6.40 5.08
C ALA A 25 3.41 -5.31 6.19
N THR A 26 4.05 -5.55 7.33
CA THR A 26 4.20 -4.59 8.43
C THR A 26 5.04 -3.37 8.07
N THR A 27 5.78 -3.38 6.95
CA THR A 27 6.48 -2.18 6.44
C THR A 27 5.57 -1.20 5.72
N CYS A 28 4.25 -1.42 5.70
CA CYS A 28 3.28 -0.46 5.16
C CYS A 28 3.47 0.90 5.87
N PRO A 29 3.77 1.98 5.13
CA PRO A 29 4.06 3.29 5.74
C PRO A 29 2.80 4.06 6.16
N TYR A 30 1.62 3.57 5.79
CA TYR A 30 0.34 4.23 6.06
C TYR A 30 -0.31 3.63 7.30
N ASP A 31 -0.93 4.50 8.11
CA ASP A 31 -1.59 4.10 9.35
C ASP A 31 -3.05 3.65 9.09
N PRO A 32 -3.40 2.37 9.29
CA PRO A 32 -4.77 1.89 9.14
C PRO A 32 -5.73 2.37 10.24
N GLY A 33 -5.23 2.90 11.36
CA GLY A 33 -6.02 3.52 12.42
C GLY A 33 -6.06 5.05 12.37
N GLY A 34 -5.40 5.64 11.36
CA GLY A 34 -5.29 7.08 11.19
C GLY A 34 -6.52 7.71 10.55
N ASP A 35 -6.33 8.87 9.93
CA ASP A 35 -7.39 9.55 9.20
C ASP A 35 -7.90 8.70 8.00
N PRO A 36 -9.07 9.05 7.42
CA PRO A 36 -9.65 8.28 6.33
C PRO A 36 -8.76 8.15 5.09
N VAL A 37 -7.86 9.09 4.82
CA VAL A 37 -6.92 9.01 3.71
C VAL A 37 -5.83 7.99 4.01
N GLN A 38 -5.24 8.04 5.21
CA GLN A 38 -4.25 7.07 5.66
C GLN A 38 -4.81 5.64 5.62
N THR A 39 -6.02 5.46 6.16
CA THR A 39 -6.72 4.17 6.13
C THR A 39 -6.90 3.66 4.70
N ALA A 40 -7.35 4.53 3.78
CA ALA A 40 -7.58 4.14 2.40
C ALA A 40 -6.28 3.85 1.64
N LEU A 41 -5.20 4.58 1.91
CA LEU A 41 -3.87 4.31 1.36
C LEU A 41 -3.29 3.00 1.89
N ALA A 42 -3.47 2.69 3.18
CA ALA A 42 -3.05 1.43 3.79
C ALA A 42 -3.77 0.22 3.14
N VAL A 43 -5.10 0.32 2.95
CA VAL A 43 -5.88 -0.72 2.27
C VAL A 43 -5.42 -0.91 0.82
N LEU A 44 -5.16 0.19 0.12
CA LEU A 44 -4.67 0.15 -1.27
C LEU A 44 -3.28 -0.50 -1.37
N TRP A 45 -2.37 -0.12 -0.48
CA TRP A 45 -1.02 -0.66 -0.38
C TRP A 45 -1.07 -2.18 -0.14
N LEU A 46 -1.83 -2.63 0.86
CA LEU A 46 -1.96 -4.06 1.19
C LEU A 46 -2.54 -4.87 0.03
N ARG A 47 -3.56 -4.34 -0.67
CA ARG A 47 -4.13 -4.99 -1.86
C ARG A 47 -3.11 -5.17 -2.98
N ALA A 48 -2.30 -4.14 -3.25
CA ALA A 48 -1.26 -4.21 -4.28
C ALA A 48 -0.15 -5.20 -3.90
N TYR A 49 0.28 -5.17 -2.64
CA TYR A 49 1.28 -6.08 -2.07
C TYR A 49 0.85 -7.54 -2.17
N LEU A 50 -0.35 -7.87 -1.67
CA LEU A 50 -0.89 -9.24 -1.70
C LEU A 50 -1.13 -9.76 -3.12
N ARG A 51 -1.55 -8.89 -4.05
CA ARG A 51 -1.74 -9.26 -5.45
C ARG A 51 -0.45 -9.68 -6.13
N LEU A 52 0.69 -9.10 -5.72
CA LEU A 52 2.00 -9.48 -6.26
C LEU A 52 2.50 -10.79 -5.63
N LEU A 53 2.34 -10.96 -4.31
CA LEU A 53 2.73 -12.20 -3.64
C LEU A 53 1.92 -13.41 -4.10
N GLY A 54 0.62 -13.25 -4.35
CA GLY A 54 -0.20 -14.34 -4.91
C GLY A 54 0.14 -14.71 -6.36
N ARG A 55 1.11 -14.02 -6.99
CA ARG A 55 1.62 -14.28 -8.34
C ARG A 55 3.04 -14.85 -8.35
N ALA A 56 3.76 -14.82 -7.24
CA ALA A 56 5.11 -15.37 -7.08
C ALA A 56 5.03 -16.81 -6.58
#